data_AF-A0A2G9T645-F1
#
_entry.id   AF-A0A2G9T645-F1
#
_cell.length_a   1.000
_cell.length_b   1.000
_cell.length_c   1.000
_cell.angle_alpha   90.00
_cell.angle_beta   90.00
_cell.angle_gamma   90.00
#
_symmetry.space_group_name_H-M   'P 1'
#
loop_
_entity.id
_entity.type
_entity.pdbx_description
1 polymer ?
#
loop_
_entity_poly.entity_id
_entity_poly.type
_entity_poly.pdbx_seq_one_letter_code
_entity_poly.pdbx_strand_id
1 'polypeptide(L)'
;MNDALRLNRVDFVECLLENGVSMKSFLTIATLEQLYNLDDDDEHSVRFLVEHTSPTTYLTLPDIGMIIEKLMGNAYKHYYTSRVFKNNYEKFRKKAQ
;
A
#
# COMPACT_ATOMS: atom_id res chain seq x y z
N MET A 1 -10.21 -2.60 12.16
CA MET A 1 -9.83 -2.98 10.79
C MET A 1 -8.31 -3.08 10.64
N ASN A 2 -7.55 -1.99 10.86
CA ASN A 2 -6.08 -2.03 10.78
C ASN A 2 -5.45 -3.16 11.63
N ASP A 3 -5.81 -3.27 12.92
CA ASP A 3 -5.24 -4.33 13.77
C ASP A 3 -5.66 -5.73 13.34
N ALA A 4 -6.88 -5.88 12.83
CA ALA A 4 -7.36 -7.16 12.31
C ALA A 4 -6.56 -7.60 11.08
N LEU A 5 -6.25 -6.65 10.17
CA LEU A 5 -5.38 -6.89 9.02
C LEU A 5 -3.94 -7.18 9.45
N ARG A 6 -3.38 -6.36 10.34
CA ARG A 6 -2.00 -6.49 10.83
C ARG A 6 -1.76 -7.83 11.54
N LEU A 7 -2.69 -8.23 12.39
CA LEU A 7 -2.59 -9.47 13.18
C LEU A 7 -3.11 -10.69 12.41
N ASN A 8 -3.37 -10.56 11.10
CA ASN A 8 -3.89 -11.62 10.24
C ASN A 8 -5.17 -12.30 10.81
N ARG A 9 -6.06 -11.53 11.42
CA ARG A 9 -7.30 -12.00 12.05
C ARG A 9 -8.47 -11.93 11.07
N VAL A 10 -8.56 -12.93 10.21
CA VAL A 10 -9.58 -13.02 9.14
C VAL A 10 -11.00 -12.91 9.71
N ASP A 11 -11.33 -13.66 10.76
CA ASP A 11 -12.66 -13.65 11.38
C ASP A 11 -13.07 -12.24 11.88
N PHE A 12 -12.10 -11.45 12.35
CA PHE A 12 -12.34 -10.06 12.76
C PHE A 12 -12.54 -9.13 11.58
N VAL A 13 -11.85 -9.36 10.47
CA VAL A 13 -12.08 -8.62 9.23
C VAL A 13 -13.50 -8.90 8.73
N GLU A 14 -13.91 -10.16 8.66
CA GLU A 14 -15.27 -10.56 8.24
C GLU A 14 -16.33 -9.92 9.14
N CYS A 15 -16.18 -10.06 10.46
CA CYS A 15 -17.08 -9.44 11.43
C CYS A 15 -17.18 -7.92 11.24
N LEU A 16 -16.06 -7.22 11.02
CA LEU A 16 -16.07 -5.77 10.80
C LEU A 16 -16.80 -5.38 9.51
N LEU A 17 -16.62 -6.14 8.43
CA LEU A 17 -17.32 -5.90 7.17
C LEU A 17 -18.83 -6.11 7.31
N GLU A 18 -19.25 -7.18 7.98
CA GLU A 18 -20.66 -7.47 8.29
C GLU A 18 -21.29 -6.38 9.17
N ASN A 19 -20.51 -5.80 10.09
CA ASN A 19 -20.94 -4.72 10.98
C ASN A 19 -20.84 -3.32 10.36
N GLY A 20 -20.72 -3.21 9.04
CA GLY A 20 -20.87 -1.95 8.30
C GLY A 20 -19.58 -1.17 8.07
N VAL A 21 -18.40 -1.75 8.32
CA VAL A 21 -17.14 -1.15 7.90
C VAL A 21 -17.03 -1.22 6.37
N SER A 22 -16.98 -0.06 5.72
CA SER A 22 -16.80 0.03 4.26
C SER A 22 -15.33 0.01 3.86
N MET A 23 -14.93 -1.01 3.08
CA MET A 23 -13.58 -1.08 2.49
C MET A 23 -13.24 0.11 1.60
N LYS A 24 -14.24 0.65 0.88
CA LYS A 24 -14.03 1.81 0.00
C LYS A 24 -13.67 3.07 0.81
N SER A 25 -14.29 3.25 1.97
CA SER A 25 -14.01 4.38 2.86
C SER A 25 -12.71 4.15 3.64
N PHE A 26 -12.42 2.89 3.98
CA PHE A 26 -11.24 2.51 4.75
C PHE A 26 -9.94 2.55 3.93
N LEU A 27 -9.92 2.04 2.70
CA LEU A 27 -8.74 1.97 1.84
C LEU A 27 -8.42 3.32 1.17
N THR A 28 -8.08 4.31 2.01
CA THR A 28 -7.57 5.60 1.55
C THR A 28 -6.09 5.50 1.12
N ILE A 29 -5.56 6.53 0.46
CA ILE A 29 -4.13 6.61 0.12
C ILE A 29 -3.28 6.45 1.39
N ALA A 30 -3.60 7.18 2.46
CA ALA A 30 -2.87 7.12 3.73
C ALA A 30 -2.91 5.72 4.35
N THR A 31 -4.10 5.11 4.39
CA THR A 31 -4.28 3.79 4.99
C THR A 31 -3.56 2.71 4.19
N LEU A 32 -3.58 2.78 2.85
CA LEU A 32 -2.84 1.84 2.01
C LEU A 32 -1.32 1.96 2.23
N GLU A 33 -0.77 3.17 2.27
CA GLU A 33 0.66 3.34 2.57
C GLU A 33 1.02 2.82 3.95
N GLN A 34 0.19 3.05 4.95
CA GLN A 34 0.39 2.46 6.27
C GLN A 34 0.40 0.94 6.18
N LEU A 35 -0.61 0.32 5.57
CA LEU A 35 -0.73 -1.13 5.44
C LEU A 35 0.47 -1.76 4.73
N TYR A 36 0.98 -1.16 3.65
CA TYR A 36 2.17 -1.67 2.96
C TYR A 36 3.47 -1.53 3.77
N ASN A 37 3.47 -0.67 4.80
CA ASN A 37 4.62 -0.41 5.67
C ASN A 37 4.41 -0.93 7.10
N LEU A 38 3.37 -1.74 7.36
CA LEU A 38 3.01 -2.19 8.71
C LEU A 38 3.95 -3.26 9.30
N ASP A 39 4.81 -3.87 8.48
CA ASP A 39 5.68 -4.97 8.89
C ASP A 39 7.17 -4.62 8.79
N ASP A 40 7.86 -4.90 9.90
CA ASP A 40 9.32 -4.89 10.11
C ASP A 40 9.92 -6.32 9.96
N ASP A 41 9.13 -7.29 9.49
CA ASP A 41 9.64 -8.65 9.29
C ASP A 41 10.50 -8.68 8.02
N ASP A 42 11.81 -8.56 8.25
CA ASP A 42 12.85 -8.34 7.24
C ASP A 42 12.94 -9.47 6.20
N GLU A 43 12.30 -10.63 6.38
CA GLU A 43 12.46 -11.75 5.44
C GLU A 43 11.54 -11.66 4.20
N HIS A 44 10.41 -10.97 4.27
CA HIS A 44 9.36 -11.03 3.21
C HIS A 44 8.80 -9.67 2.78
N SER A 45 9.48 -8.58 3.13
CA SER A 45 9.04 -7.25 2.74
C SER A 45 9.23 -6.99 1.23
N VAL A 46 8.20 -6.43 0.58
CA VAL A 46 8.30 -5.89 -0.78
C VAL A 46 9.44 -4.87 -0.94
N ARG A 47 9.96 -4.32 0.17
CA ARG A 47 11.12 -3.43 0.23
C ARG A 47 12.37 -4.03 -0.42
N PHE A 48 12.61 -5.34 -0.30
CA PHE A 48 13.79 -5.98 -0.89
C PHE A 48 13.76 -6.05 -2.43
N LEU A 49 12.59 -5.85 -3.04
CA LEU A 49 12.44 -5.91 -4.49
C LEU A 49 12.83 -4.59 -5.18
N VAL A 50 12.97 -3.52 -4.41
CA VAL A 50 13.46 -2.23 -4.90
C VAL A 50 14.97 -2.24 -4.75
N GLU A 51 15.66 -2.18 -5.89
CA GLU A 51 17.12 -2.05 -5.89
C GLU A 51 17.51 -0.68 -5.30
N HIS A 52 18.45 -0.67 -4.35
CA HIS A 52 19.03 0.55 -3.72
C HIS A 52 18.18 1.31 -2.68
N THR A 53 17.20 0.67 -2.05
CA THR A 53 16.53 1.24 -0.86
C THR A 53 17.01 0.59 0.41
N SER A 54 17.15 1.40 1.46
CA SER A 54 17.37 0.91 2.81
C SER A 54 16.17 0.06 3.23
N PRO A 55 16.35 -1.05 3.98
CA PRO A 55 15.23 -1.82 4.56
C PRO A 55 14.27 -0.96 5.43
N THR A 56 14.71 0.24 5.81
CA THR A 56 13.96 1.23 6.56
C THR A 56 13.25 2.30 5.72
N THR A 57 13.37 2.29 4.39
CA THR A 57 12.71 3.29 3.55
C THR A 57 11.20 3.08 3.56
N TYR A 58 10.47 4.16 3.87
CA TYR A 58 9.01 4.16 3.77
C TYR A 58 8.57 4.13 2.31
N LEU A 59 7.85 3.10 1.91
CA LEU A 59 7.41 2.93 0.52
C LEU A 59 6.18 3.78 0.23
N THR A 60 6.24 4.59 -0.82
CA THR A 60 5.07 5.30 -1.33
C THR A 60 4.26 4.42 -2.30
N LEU A 61 2.99 4.72 -2.52
CA LEU A 61 2.19 3.98 -3.51
C LEU A 61 2.80 4.01 -4.93
N PRO A 62 3.37 5.13 -5.43
CA PRO A 62 4.15 5.12 -6.67
C PRO A 62 5.33 4.13 -6.66
N ASP A 63 6.09 4.03 -5.56
CA ASP A 63 7.19 3.06 -5.44
C ASP A 63 6.68 1.63 -5.53
N ILE A 64 5.60 1.33 -4.81
CA ILE A 64 4.90 0.03 -4.87
C ILE A 64 4.42 -0.27 -6.29
N GLY A 65 3.92 0.74 -7.01
CA GLY A 65 3.54 0.60 -8.41
C GLY A 65 4.70 0.15 -9.30
N MET A 66 5.90 0.74 -9.11
CA MET A 66 7.10 0.35 -9.87
C MET A 66 7.55 -1.07 -9.53
N ILE A 67 7.46 -1.48 -8.25
CA ILE A 67 7.75 -2.87 -7.84
C ILE A 67 6.85 -3.84 -8.59
N ILE A 68 5.54 -3.59 -8.60
CA ILE A 68 4.57 -4.46 -9.26
C ILE A 68 4.84 -4.54 -10.76
N GLU A 69 5.16 -3.42 -11.42
CA GLU A 69 5.50 -3.42 -12.85
C GLU A 69 6.75 -4.25 -13.15
N LYS A 70 7.78 -4.15 -12.29
CA LYS A 70 9.01 -4.94 -12.42
C LYS A 70 8.74 -6.44 -12.26
N LEU A 71 7.89 -6.83 -11.31
CA LEU A 71 7.52 -8.24 -11.09
C LEU A 71 6.67 -8.81 -12.24
N MET A 72 5.71 -8.04 -12.74
CA MET A 72 4.79 -8.49 -13.79
C MET A 72 5.48 -8.53 -15.18
N GLY A 73 6.44 -7.63 -15.42
CA GLY A 73 7.14 -7.54 -16.69
C GLY A 73 6.23 -7.21 -17.88
N ASN A 74 6.65 -7.58 -19.09
CA ASN A 74 5.86 -7.49 -20.33
C ASN A 74 5.19 -6.12 -20.59
N ALA A 75 5.87 -5.03 -20.23
CA ALA A 75 5.37 -3.66 -20.34
C ALA A 75 4.04 -3.40 -19.59
N TYR A 76 3.70 -4.24 -18.60
CA TYR A 76 2.59 -3.98 -17.70
C TYR A 76 2.76 -2.63 -17.02
N LYS A 77 1.65 -1.87 -16.92
CA LYS A 77 1.62 -0.59 -16.22
C LYS A 77 0.59 -0.61 -15.10
N HIS A 78 1.07 -0.42 -13.88
CA HIS A 78 0.25 -0.40 -12.69
C HIS A 78 -0.46 0.96 -12.54
N TYR A 79 -1.66 0.97 -11.96
CA TYR A 79 -2.42 2.21 -11.78
C TYR A 79 -1.67 3.26 -10.93
N TYR A 80 -0.88 2.82 -9.94
CA TYR A 80 -0.11 3.73 -9.07
C TYR A 80 1.01 4.49 -9.80
N THR A 81 1.47 4.02 -10.96
CA THR A 81 2.47 4.76 -11.76
C THR A 81 1.80 5.66 -12.81
N SER A 82 0.47 5.55 -12.98
CA SER A 82 -0.28 6.32 -13.96
C SER A 82 -0.23 7.82 -13.66
N ARG A 83 -0.29 8.63 -14.72
CA ARG A 83 -0.30 10.11 -14.60
C ARG A 83 -1.48 10.61 -13.77
N VAL A 84 -2.65 9.98 -13.94
CA VAL A 84 -3.88 10.34 -13.20
C VAL A 84 -3.67 10.12 -11.71
N PHE A 85 -3.16 8.95 -11.34
CA PHE A 85 -2.90 8.63 -9.94
C PHE A 85 -1.85 9.57 -9.34
N LYS A 86 -0.70 9.76 -10.00
CA LYS A 86 0.38 10.65 -9.52
C LYS A 86 -0.13 12.06 -9.25
N ASN A 87 -0.95 12.63 -10.15
CA ASN A 87 -1.55 13.95 -9.93
C ASN A 87 -2.45 14.00 -8.69
N ASN A 88 -3.21 12.94 -8.42
CA ASN A 88 -4.07 12.86 -7.24
C ASN A 88 -3.27 12.62 -5.95
N TYR A 89 -2.23 11.78 -6.03
CA TYR A 89 -1.31 11.50 -4.95
C TYR A 89 -0.55 12.76 -4.50
N GLU A 90 -0.05 13.56 -5.44
CA GLU A 90 0.59 14.85 -5.16
C GLU A 90 -0.35 15.84 -4.45
N LYS A 91 -1.61 15.90 -4.87
CA LYS A 91 -2.63 16.71 -4.19
C LYS A 91 -2.89 16.23 -2.76
N PHE A 92 -2.90 14.92 -2.54
CA PHE A 92 -3.03 14.34 -1.21
C PHE A 92 -1.83 14.69 -0.33
N ARG A 93 -0.60 14.49 -0.82
CA ARG A 93 0.65 14.79 -0.11
C ARG A 93 0.73 16.25 0.34
N LYS A 94 0.34 17.19 -0.53
CA LYS A 94 0.30 18.63 -0.22
C LYS A 94 -0.71 19.01 0.85
N LYS A 95 -1.79 18.23 1.03
CA LYS A 95 -2.80 18.47 2.07
C LYS A 95 -2.45 17.85 3.42
N ALA A 96 -1.52 16.88 3.42
CA ALA A 96 -1.09 16.18 4.62
C ALA A 96 0.11 16.84 5.32
N GLN A 97 0.74 17.85 4.68
CA GLN A 97 1.69 18.78 5.28
C GLN A 97 0.95 19.97 5.90
#